data_AF-A0A2V7UN54-F1
#
_entry.id   AF-A0A2V7UN54-F1
#
_cell.length_a   1.000
_cell.length_b   1.000
_cell.length_c   1.000
_cell.angle_alpha   90.00
_cell.angle_beta   90.00
_cell.angle_gamma   90.00
#
_symmetry.space_group_name_H-M   'P 1'
#
loop_
_entity.id
_entity.type
_entity.pdbx_description
1 polymer ?
#
loop_
_entity_poly.entity_id
_entity_poly.type
_entity_poly.pdbx_seq_one_letter_code
_entity_poly.pdbx_strand_id
1 'polypeptide(L)'
;MLPLLALLALLAAYHQAAFGSPFATPYHFRFWITPEPLARQGLDLAAFQEGAAVGLNAPSPAVMARLCFGRFKGLFLYSPVLLLGLAGNLKGLRAAGHRSVHLFCLAVFASYLVFNSMLGTHVPGFGRYFWGGLSVLWGPRYLYAVVPFLAIGLVEFDWRRRAARLLAWALLLVSCAVNVAGTMFSDVVMSTYAFGPELRFPLAYVTRLLVSGGPRVPLLDVYGVSRGVQDAGLLALSGVSLLLLRLSARAPRGDRSSTDRRP
;
A
#
# COMPACT_ATOMS: atom_id res chain seq x y z
N MET A 1 -2.56 25.46 -21.89
CA MET A 1 -3.86 25.28 -21.20
C MET A 1 -4.95 24.72 -22.12
N LEU A 2 -5.10 25.24 -23.35
CA LEU A 2 -6.04 24.71 -24.36
C LEU A 2 -6.01 23.17 -24.57
N PRO A 3 -4.85 22.51 -24.69
CA PRO A 3 -4.83 21.05 -24.89
C PRO A 3 -5.30 20.27 -23.66
N LEU A 4 -5.04 20.77 -22.45
CA LEU A 4 -5.52 20.14 -21.21
C LEU A 4 -7.05 20.24 -21.12
N LEU A 5 -7.62 21.40 -21.43
CA LEU A 5 -9.08 21.59 -21.42
C LEU A 5 -9.76 20.72 -22.48
N ALA A 6 -9.18 20.60 -23.67
CA ALA A 6 -9.70 19.71 -24.71
C ALA A 6 -9.66 18.24 -24.28
N LEU A 7 -8.58 17.78 -23.65
CA LEU A 7 -8.47 16.42 -23.11
C LEU A 7 -9.48 16.18 -21.98
N LEU A 8 -9.65 17.13 -21.07
CA LEU A 8 -10.63 17.05 -19.99
C LEU A 8 -12.07 17.01 -20.54
N ALA A 9 -12.37 17.80 -21.58
CA ALA A 9 -13.67 17.79 -22.23
C ALA A 9 -13.94 16.46 -22.95
N LEU A 10 -12.95 15.91 -23.67
CA LEU A 10 -13.06 14.61 -24.33
C LEU A 10 -13.29 13.47 -23.31
N LEU A 11 -12.55 13.50 -22.20
CA LEU A 11 -12.71 12.54 -21.10
C LEU A 11 -14.09 12.65 -20.45
N ALA A 12 -14.57 13.87 -20.20
CA ALA A 12 -15.90 14.13 -19.67
C ALA A 12 -17.00 13.61 -20.61
N ALA A 13 -16.86 13.82 -21.93
CA ALA A 13 -17.78 13.31 -22.93
C ALA A 13 -17.78 11.78 -23.00
N TYR A 14 -16.59 11.14 -22.95
CA TYR A 14 -16.47 9.69 -22.86
C TYR A 14 -17.16 9.14 -21.59
N HIS A 15 -16.92 9.76 -20.44
CA HIS A 15 -17.57 9.37 -19.19
C HIS A 15 -19.10 9.55 -19.26
N GLN A 16 -19.58 10.66 -19.82
CA GLN A 16 -21.02 10.87 -20.04
C GLN A 16 -21.62 9.77 -20.93
N ALA A 17 -20.96 9.41 -22.03
CA ALA A 17 -21.46 8.40 -22.98
C ALA A 17 -21.43 6.98 -22.41
N ALA A 18 -20.37 6.61 -21.68
CA ALA A 18 -20.20 5.26 -21.13
C ALA A 18 -20.93 5.05 -19.79
N PHE A 19 -21.04 6.10 -18.97
CA PHE A 19 -21.42 6.00 -17.56
C PHE A 19 -22.57 6.94 -17.16
N GLY A 20 -23.11 7.74 -18.09
CA GLY A 20 -24.24 8.65 -17.85
C GLY A 20 -23.91 9.91 -17.04
N SER A 21 -22.65 10.10 -16.64
CA SER A 21 -22.18 11.32 -15.95
C SER A 21 -20.67 11.50 -16.16
N PRO A 22 -20.17 12.74 -16.41
CA PRO A 22 -18.74 13.02 -16.54
C PRO A 22 -17.98 12.84 -15.23
N PHE A 23 -18.69 12.78 -14.10
CA PHE A 23 -18.12 12.64 -12.78
C PHE A 23 -18.28 11.23 -12.21
N ALA A 24 -19.00 10.33 -12.90
CA ALA A 24 -19.17 8.98 -12.43
C ALA A 24 -17.83 8.30 -12.20
N THR A 25 -17.65 7.77 -10.98
CA THR A 25 -16.46 7.01 -10.59
C THR A 25 -16.78 5.52 -10.59
N PRO A 26 -15.76 4.63 -10.65
CA PRO A 26 -15.99 3.17 -10.52
C PRO A 26 -16.77 2.77 -9.27
N TYR A 27 -16.79 3.62 -8.22
CA TYR A 27 -17.58 3.42 -7.01
C TYR A 27 -19.10 3.56 -7.22
N HIS A 28 -19.56 4.25 -8.26
CA HIS A 28 -20.99 4.33 -8.60
C HIS A 28 -21.51 3.01 -9.18
N PHE A 29 -20.67 2.29 -9.92
CA PHE A 29 -21.00 1.02 -10.56
C PHE A 29 -20.61 -0.20 -9.72
N ARG A 30 -20.08 0.03 -8.53
CA ARG A 30 -19.74 -1.05 -7.61
C ARG A 30 -21.00 -1.56 -6.96
N PHE A 31 -21.19 -2.88 -6.96
CA PHE A 31 -22.22 -3.50 -6.15
C PHE A 31 -21.82 -3.40 -4.67
N TRP A 32 -22.52 -2.54 -3.93
CA TRP A 32 -22.30 -2.32 -2.50
C TRP A 32 -23.08 -3.34 -1.69
N ILE A 33 -22.55 -4.57 -1.56
CA ILE A 33 -23.06 -5.51 -0.57
C ILE A 33 -22.48 -5.10 0.78
N THR A 34 -23.34 -4.66 1.69
CA THR A 34 -22.98 -4.59 3.10
C THR A 34 -23.06 -6.01 3.69
N PRO A 35 -21.93 -6.63 4.09
CA PRO A 35 -21.98 -7.92 4.76
C PRO A 35 -22.86 -7.83 6.01
N GLU A 36 -23.70 -8.84 6.25
CA GLU A 36 -24.65 -8.85 7.36
C GLU A 36 -24.03 -8.51 8.74
N PRO A 37 -22.82 -9.01 9.10
CA PRO A 37 -22.18 -8.63 10.37
C PRO A 37 -21.85 -7.14 10.51
N LEU A 38 -21.59 -6.45 9.39
CA LEU A 38 -21.33 -5.02 9.34
C LEU A 38 -22.64 -4.22 9.31
N ALA A 39 -23.67 -4.71 8.61
CA ALA A 39 -25.01 -4.12 8.61
C ALA A 39 -25.60 -4.09 10.03
N ARG A 40 -25.44 -5.18 10.79
CA ARG A 40 -25.85 -5.25 12.22
C ARG A 40 -25.12 -4.25 13.12
N GLN A 41 -23.96 -3.74 12.70
CA GLN A 41 -23.22 -2.67 13.39
C GLN A 41 -23.63 -1.27 12.95
N GLY A 42 -24.71 -1.14 12.17
CA GLY A 42 -25.22 0.12 11.64
C GLY A 42 -24.40 0.66 10.47
N LEU A 43 -23.57 -0.17 9.83
CA LEU A 43 -22.83 0.22 8.64
C LEU A 43 -23.73 0.07 7.42
N ASP A 44 -23.80 1.09 6.57
CA ASP A 44 -24.36 0.96 5.23
C ASP A 44 -23.32 1.38 4.19
N LEU A 45 -22.96 0.44 3.31
CA LEU A 45 -22.00 0.66 2.25
C LEU A 45 -22.65 1.21 0.97
N ALA A 46 -23.97 1.22 0.87
CA ALA A 46 -24.67 1.92 -0.21
C ALA A 46 -24.57 3.44 -0.05
N ALA A 47 -24.49 3.93 1.19
CA ALA A 47 -24.33 5.34 1.52
C ALA A 47 -23.12 6.00 0.85
N PHE A 48 -22.13 5.25 0.35
CA PHE A 48 -20.97 5.78 -0.39
C PHE A 48 -21.33 6.44 -1.72
N GLN A 49 -22.51 6.13 -2.26
CA GLN A 49 -23.05 6.81 -3.44
C GLN A 49 -23.63 8.19 -3.08
N GLU A 50 -23.87 8.46 -1.79
CA GLU A 50 -24.55 9.65 -1.30
C GLU A 50 -23.54 10.74 -0.88
N GLY A 51 -23.07 11.55 -1.83
CA GLY A 51 -22.14 12.66 -1.53
C GLY A 51 -22.36 13.89 -2.39
N ALA A 52 -22.16 15.08 -1.80
CA ALA A 52 -22.45 16.39 -2.40
C ALA A 52 -21.72 16.67 -3.73
N ALA A 53 -20.57 16.02 -3.97
CA ALA A 53 -19.84 16.09 -5.23
C ALA A 53 -19.43 14.67 -5.69
N VAL A 54 -20.41 13.80 -5.92
CA VAL A 54 -20.16 12.51 -6.59
C VAL A 54 -19.26 11.60 -5.72
N GLY A 55 -19.53 11.62 -4.41
CA GLY A 55 -18.79 10.85 -3.39
C GLY A 55 -17.51 11.51 -2.84
N LEU A 56 -17.11 12.67 -3.36
CA LEU A 56 -16.03 13.50 -2.80
C LEU A 56 -16.57 14.45 -1.73
N ASN A 57 -15.85 14.52 -0.61
CA ASN A 57 -16.19 15.36 0.55
C ASN A 57 -14.98 16.21 0.94
N ALA A 58 -15.09 17.01 2.01
CA ALA A 58 -13.94 17.69 2.58
C ALA A 58 -12.89 16.68 3.07
N PRO A 59 -11.58 16.98 2.91
CA PRO A 59 -10.53 16.07 3.33
C PRO A 59 -10.52 15.93 4.85
N SER A 60 -10.41 14.70 5.35
CA SER A 60 -10.40 14.41 6.79
C SER A 60 -8.99 14.16 7.32
N PRO A 61 -8.45 15.00 8.24
CA PRO A 61 -7.13 14.77 8.83
C PRO A 61 -7.02 13.45 9.60
N ALA A 62 -8.10 13.04 10.28
CA ALA A 62 -8.16 11.76 10.99
C ALA A 62 -8.01 10.58 10.02
N VAL A 63 -8.55 10.72 8.80
CA VAL A 63 -8.39 9.74 7.74
C VAL A 63 -6.96 9.80 7.23
N MET A 64 -6.42 10.95 6.85
CA MET A 64 -5.01 11.06 6.46
C MET A 64 -4.03 10.40 7.46
N ALA A 65 -4.24 10.61 8.77
CA ALA A 65 -3.42 10.00 9.81
C ALA A 65 -3.50 8.46 9.78
N ARG A 66 -4.69 7.90 9.54
CA ARG A 66 -4.90 6.46 9.39
C ARG A 66 -4.41 5.90 8.03
N LEU A 67 -4.42 6.70 6.95
CA LEU A 67 -3.77 6.37 5.66
C LEU A 67 -2.27 6.21 5.85
N CYS A 68 -1.68 6.99 6.75
CA CYS A 68 -0.26 6.95 7.06
C CYS A 68 0.10 5.89 8.12
N PHE A 69 -0.66 5.78 9.20
CA PHE A 69 -0.29 5.03 10.41
C PHE A 69 -1.35 4.04 10.92
N GLY A 70 -2.45 3.88 10.20
CA GLY A 70 -3.52 2.98 10.60
C GLY A 70 -3.07 1.52 10.63
N ARG A 71 -3.50 0.77 11.64
CA ARG A 71 -3.15 -0.66 11.82
C ARG A 71 -3.44 -1.52 10.61
N PHE A 72 -4.47 -1.18 9.84
CA PHE A 72 -4.93 -1.99 8.74
C PHE A 72 -4.38 -1.56 7.38
N LYS A 73 -4.11 -0.27 7.14
CA LYS A 73 -3.68 0.24 5.81
C LYS A 73 -2.65 1.37 5.85
N GLY A 74 -2.07 1.63 7.01
CA GLY A 74 -1.13 2.72 7.20
C GLY A 74 0.13 2.51 6.37
N LEU A 75 0.41 3.39 5.41
CA LEU A 75 1.59 3.29 4.55
C LEU A 75 2.90 3.09 5.34
N PHE A 76 3.09 3.83 6.43
CA PHE A 76 4.31 3.77 7.24
C PHE A 76 4.31 2.64 8.26
N LEU A 77 3.16 2.02 8.52
CA LEU A 77 3.14 0.79 9.31
C LEU A 77 3.62 -0.40 8.45
N TYR A 78 3.22 -0.43 7.19
CA TYR A 78 3.54 -1.50 6.25
C TYR A 78 4.92 -1.33 5.62
N SER A 79 5.29 -0.08 5.35
CA SER A 79 6.56 0.26 4.73
C SER A 79 7.24 1.34 5.55
N PRO A 80 7.63 1.07 6.81
CA PRO A 80 8.29 2.05 7.68
C PRO A 80 9.59 2.60 7.08
N VAL A 81 10.25 1.89 6.16
CA VAL A 81 11.39 2.41 5.38
C VAL A 81 11.04 3.70 4.62
N LEU A 82 9.78 3.90 4.23
CA LEU A 82 9.32 5.11 3.56
C LEU A 82 9.27 6.33 4.47
N LEU A 83 9.37 6.18 5.81
CA LEU A 83 9.61 7.32 6.70
C LEU A 83 10.96 7.96 6.43
N LEU A 84 11.99 7.15 6.12
CA LEU A 84 13.28 7.68 5.66
C LEU A 84 13.09 8.36 4.30
N GLY A 85 12.37 7.75 3.37
CA GLY A 85 12.05 8.36 2.07
C GLY A 85 11.34 9.72 2.19
N LEU A 86 10.37 9.84 3.10
CA LEU A 86 9.69 11.09 3.40
C LEU A 86 10.66 12.13 3.99
N ALA A 87 11.44 11.74 5.01
CA ALA A 87 12.43 12.62 5.64
C ALA A 87 13.50 13.09 4.63
N GLY A 88 13.90 12.21 3.72
CA GLY A 88 14.83 12.51 2.65
C GLY A 88 14.26 13.49 1.64
N ASN A 89 13.01 13.31 1.21
CA ASN A 89 12.33 14.28 0.36
C ASN A 89 12.22 15.67 1.03
N LEU A 90 11.89 15.72 2.32
CA LEU A 90 11.86 16.97 3.08
C LEU A 90 13.24 17.63 3.18
N LYS A 91 14.31 16.84 3.34
CA LYS A 91 15.69 17.32 3.32
C LYS A 91 16.06 17.88 1.94
N GLY A 92 15.71 17.17 0.86
CA GLY A 92 15.99 17.55 -0.52
C GLY A 92 15.32 18.84 -0.97
N LEU A 93 14.24 19.30 -0.29
CA LEU A 93 13.68 20.64 -0.51
C LEU A 93 14.66 21.78 -0.21
N ARG A 94 15.68 21.53 0.61
CA ARG A 94 16.73 22.50 0.97
C ARG A 94 17.92 22.45 0.00
N ALA A 95 18.03 21.42 -0.85
CA ALA A 95 19.11 21.27 -1.80
C ALA A 95 18.76 21.93 -3.14
N ALA A 96 19.56 22.92 -3.58
CA ALA A 96 19.25 23.72 -4.77
C ALA A 96 19.21 22.90 -6.07
N GLY A 97 19.99 21.81 -6.16
CA GLY A 97 20.12 21.03 -7.40
C GLY A 97 18.87 20.24 -7.79
N HIS A 98 18.13 19.68 -6.82
CA HIS A 98 17.03 18.73 -7.10
C HIS A 98 15.71 19.08 -6.39
N ARG A 99 15.57 20.32 -5.88
CA ARG A 99 14.38 20.77 -5.14
C ARG A 99 13.06 20.50 -5.87
N SER A 100 13.02 20.70 -7.18
CA SER A 100 11.81 20.51 -8.00
C SER A 100 11.33 19.06 -8.00
N VAL A 101 12.25 18.09 -8.05
CA VAL A 101 11.94 16.65 -8.01
C VAL A 101 11.33 16.28 -6.66
N HIS A 102 11.93 16.72 -5.56
CA HIS A 102 11.39 16.46 -4.21
C HIS A 102 10.05 17.14 -3.97
N LEU A 103 9.89 18.38 -4.44
CA LEU A 103 8.62 19.09 -4.39
C LEU A 103 7.54 18.34 -5.15
N PHE A 104 7.85 17.86 -6.36
CA PHE A 104 6.94 17.04 -7.16
C PHE A 104 6.56 15.74 -6.43
N CYS A 105 7.53 15.02 -5.87
CA CYS A 105 7.26 13.78 -5.13
C CYS A 105 6.36 14.00 -3.90
N LEU A 106 6.62 15.07 -3.14
CA LEU A 106 5.79 15.46 -1.99
C LEU A 106 4.41 15.94 -2.40
N ALA A 107 4.30 16.67 -3.51
CA ALA A 107 3.02 17.09 -4.07
C ALA A 107 2.17 15.89 -4.49
N VAL A 108 2.76 14.91 -5.21
CA VAL A 108 2.08 13.66 -5.58
C VAL A 108 1.61 12.92 -4.33
N PHE A 109 2.47 12.76 -3.32
CA PHE A 109 2.09 12.13 -2.05
C PHE A 109 0.92 12.86 -1.36
N ALA A 110 1.03 14.18 -1.21
CA ALA A 110 -0.01 15.00 -0.58
C ALA A 110 -1.33 14.96 -1.36
N SER A 111 -1.30 15.06 -2.69
CA SER A 111 -2.49 14.98 -3.54
C SER A 111 -3.19 13.65 -3.41
N TYR A 112 -2.46 12.53 -3.41
CA TYR A 112 -3.04 11.20 -3.18
C TYR A 112 -3.60 11.06 -1.77
N LEU A 113 -2.90 11.56 -0.75
CA LEU A 113 -3.34 11.53 0.64
C LEU A 113 -4.65 12.31 0.83
N VAL A 114 -4.71 13.52 0.26
CA VAL A 114 -5.89 14.39 0.27
C VAL A 114 -7.04 13.74 -0.46
N PHE A 115 -6.84 13.33 -1.71
CA PHE A 115 -7.87 12.72 -2.55
C PHE A 115 -8.48 11.48 -1.88
N ASN A 116 -7.65 10.56 -1.38
CA ASN A 116 -8.15 9.36 -0.71
C ASN A 116 -8.82 9.67 0.64
N SER A 117 -8.51 10.80 1.28
CA SER A 117 -9.19 11.22 2.51
C SER A 117 -10.57 11.85 2.29
N MET A 118 -10.91 12.22 1.05
CA MET A 118 -12.18 12.85 0.67
C MET A 118 -13.28 11.83 0.37
N LEU A 119 -12.91 10.57 0.10
CA LEU A 119 -13.86 9.53 -0.30
C LEU A 119 -14.68 9.07 0.90
N GLY A 120 -16.02 9.18 0.85
CA GLY A 120 -16.95 8.53 1.80
C GLY A 120 -17.06 9.08 3.23
N THR A 121 -16.49 10.27 3.52
CA THR A 121 -16.44 10.79 4.91
C THR A 121 -17.79 11.10 5.54
N HIS A 122 -18.89 11.15 4.78
CA HIS A 122 -20.25 11.36 5.28
C HIS A 122 -20.84 10.10 5.95
N VAL A 123 -20.26 8.91 5.72
CA VAL A 123 -20.79 7.66 6.31
C VAL A 123 -20.51 7.62 7.82
N PRO A 124 -21.53 7.43 8.68
CA PRO A 124 -21.32 7.28 10.12
C PRO A 124 -20.33 6.15 10.44
N GLY A 125 -19.33 6.44 11.28
CA GLY A 125 -18.29 5.46 11.59
C GLY A 125 -17.26 5.20 10.47
N PHE A 126 -17.29 6.00 9.39
CA PHE A 126 -16.35 5.93 8.26
C PHE A 126 -14.89 5.74 8.69
N GLY A 127 -14.41 6.57 9.62
CA GLY A 127 -13.02 6.48 10.07
C GLY A 127 -12.67 5.11 10.65
N ARG A 128 -13.63 4.44 11.31
CA ARG A 128 -13.47 3.12 11.96
C ARG A 128 -13.55 1.97 10.97
N TYR A 129 -14.50 2.02 10.04
CA TYR A 129 -14.84 0.87 9.19
C TYR A 129 -14.33 1.00 7.76
N PHE A 130 -14.25 2.22 7.24
CA PHE A 130 -13.96 2.44 5.84
C PHE A 130 -12.56 2.97 5.61
N TRP A 131 -11.69 1.97 5.54
CA TRP A 131 -10.37 2.05 4.94
C TRP A 131 -10.37 1.30 3.62
N GLY A 132 -11.47 0.93 2.99
CA GLY A 132 -11.43 0.00 1.87
C GLY A 132 -12.78 -0.08 1.21
N GLY A 133 -12.93 0.42 -0.01
CA GLY A 133 -13.91 -0.20 -0.90
C GLY A 133 -13.69 -1.70 -0.77
N LEU A 134 -14.72 -2.42 -0.29
CA LEU A 134 -14.87 -3.80 0.22
C LEU A 134 -13.87 -4.93 -0.10
N SER A 135 -12.78 -4.69 -0.79
CA SER A 135 -11.56 -5.45 -0.62
C SER A 135 -11.01 -5.14 0.78
N VAL A 136 -11.61 -5.79 1.76
CA VAL A 136 -11.00 -6.91 2.44
C VAL A 136 -9.70 -7.34 1.70
N LEU A 137 -8.64 -6.53 1.77
CA LEU A 137 -7.28 -6.82 1.29
C LEU A 137 -6.27 -6.09 2.21
N TRP A 138 -5.25 -6.84 2.65
CA TRP A 138 -4.11 -6.37 3.44
C TRP A 138 -3.23 -5.39 2.62
N GLY A 139 -2.72 -4.33 3.25
CA GLY A 139 -1.79 -3.39 2.58
C GLY A 139 -2.26 -1.94 2.44
N PRO A 140 -1.33 -1.00 2.19
CA PRO A 140 -1.63 0.43 2.01
C PRO A 140 -2.16 0.73 0.60
N ARG A 141 -3.22 0.01 0.18
CA ARG A 141 -3.77 0.01 -1.19
C ARG A 141 -4.09 1.40 -1.74
N TYR A 142 -4.37 2.38 -0.91
CA TYR A 142 -4.70 3.73 -1.37
C TYR A 142 -3.48 4.60 -1.67
N LEU A 143 -2.35 4.28 -1.05
CA LEU A 143 -1.12 5.03 -1.18
C LEU A 143 -0.01 4.24 -1.87
N TYR A 144 -0.27 3.03 -2.37
CA TYR A 144 0.76 2.23 -3.03
C TYR A 144 1.40 2.96 -4.22
N ALA A 145 0.62 3.75 -4.96
CA ALA A 145 1.08 4.49 -6.12
C ALA A 145 2.12 5.58 -5.74
N VAL A 146 2.14 6.03 -4.48
CA VAL A 146 3.08 7.07 -4.02
C VAL A 146 4.41 6.50 -3.53
N VAL A 147 4.51 5.18 -3.37
CA VAL A 147 5.70 4.48 -2.86
C VAL A 147 6.97 4.84 -3.64
N PRO A 148 7.02 4.76 -4.99
CA PRO A 148 8.23 5.13 -5.72
C PRO A 148 8.63 6.60 -5.50
N PHE A 149 7.67 7.51 -5.41
CA PHE A 149 7.93 8.93 -5.18
C PHE A 149 8.48 9.21 -3.77
N LEU A 150 7.98 8.52 -2.76
CA LEU A 150 8.56 8.59 -1.42
C LEU A 150 9.95 7.95 -1.37
N ALA A 151 10.15 6.84 -2.07
CA ALA A 151 11.44 6.14 -2.13
C ALA A 151 12.55 7.00 -2.76
N ILE A 152 12.23 7.91 -3.69
CA ILE A 152 13.21 8.84 -4.28
C ILE A 152 13.98 9.62 -3.20
N GLY A 153 13.33 10.00 -2.09
CA GLY A 153 13.99 10.75 -1.01
C GLY A 153 15.12 9.98 -0.32
N LEU A 154 15.19 8.66 -0.47
CA LEU A 154 16.31 7.85 0.04
C LEU A 154 17.66 8.27 -0.57
N VAL A 155 17.68 8.93 -1.73
CA VAL A 155 18.91 9.44 -2.35
C VAL A 155 19.61 10.51 -1.50
N GLU A 156 18.87 11.19 -0.62
CA GLU A 156 19.37 12.31 0.18
C GLU A 156 20.16 11.86 1.42
N PHE A 157 20.25 10.55 1.69
CA PHE A 157 20.99 10.01 2.82
C PHE A 157 22.40 9.56 2.44
N ASP A 158 23.36 9.84 3.31
CA ASP A 158 24.72 9.34 3.19
C ASP A 158 24.81 7.88 3.67
N TRP A 159 24.71 6.95 2.72
CA TRP A 159 24.78 5.51 2.97
C TRP A 159 26.19 5.00 3.33
N ARG A 160 27.22 5.86 3.31
CA ARG A 160 28.55 5.54 3.86
C ARG A 160 28.48 5.43 5.38
N ARG A 161 27.56 6.15 6.03
CA ARG A 161 27.33 6.08 7.48
C ARG A 161 26.70 4.75 7.86
N ARG A 162 27.43 3.94 8.64
CA ARG A 162 26.97 2.62 9.11
C ARG A 162 25.61 2.68 9.79
N ALA A 163 25.37 3.69 10.63
CA ALA A 163 24.10 3.85 11.35
C ALA A 163 22.91 4.05 10.40
N ALA A 164 23.03 4.91 9.38
CA ALA A 164 21.96 5.15 8.40
C ALA A 164 21.64 3.87 7.62
N ARG A 165 22.67 3.13 7.19
CA ARG A 165 22.52 1.86 6.49
C ARG A 165 21.86 0.79 7.37
N LEU A 166 22.29 0.64 8.62
CA LEU A 166 21.69 -0.32 9.56
C LEU A 166 20.22 0.01 9.83
N LEU A 167 19.90 1.28 10.03
CA LEU A 167 18.52 1.72 10.21
C LEU A 167 17.67 1.41 8.97
N ALA A 168 18.15 1.75 7.77
CA ALA A 168 17.41 1.44 6.54
C ALA A 168 17.19 -0.06 6.34
N TRP A 169 18.21 -0.89 6.60
CA TRP A 169 18.06 -2.35 6.53
C TRP A 169 17.08 -2.88 7.58
N ALA A 170 17.13 -2.38 8.81
CA ALA A 170 16.18 -2.77 9.85
C ALA A 170 14.75 -2.41 9.47
N LEU A 171 14.51 -1.18 8.99
CA LEU A 171 13.18 -0.74 8.55
C LEU A 171 12.71 -1.50 7.30
N LEU A 172 13.61 -1.81 6.36
CA LEU A 172 13.27 -2.61 5.19
C LEU A 172 12.91 -4.05 5.59
N LEU A 173 13.67 -4.66 6.50
CA LEU A 173 13.38 -5.99 7.02
C LEU A 173 12.01 -6.02 7.72
N VAL A 174 11.72 -5.02 8.55
CA VAL A 174 10.39 -4.87 9.17
C VAL A 174 9.31 -4.70 8.10
N SER A 175 9.55 -3.88 7.06
CA SER A 175 8.61 -3.70 5.96
C SER A 175 8.32 -5.03 5.26
N CYS A 176 9.36 -5.81 4.93
CA CYS A 176 9.22 -7.12 4.31
C CYS A 176 8.47 -8.10 5.24
N ALA A 177 8.83 -8.15 6.52
CA ALA A 177 8.20 -9.03 7.49
C ALA A 177 6.69 -8.72 7.64
N VAL A 178 6.30 -7.46 7.75
CA VAL A 178 4.90 -7.04 7.87
C VAL A 178 4.11 -7.37 6.60
N ASN A 179 4.68 -7.11 5.42
CA ASN A 179 4.00 -7.42 4.16
C ASN A 179 3.88 -8.93 3.95
N VAL A 180 4.95 -9.71 4.14
CA VAL A 180 4.91 -11.18 4.04
C VAL A 180 3.91 -11.74 5.04
N ALA A 181 4.00 -11.35 6.32
CA ALA A 181 3.11 -11.86 7.35
C ALA A 181 1.64 -11.61 7.00
N GLY A 182 1.24 -10.39 6.65
CA GLY A 182 -0.16 -10.19 6.37
C GLY A 182 -0.60 -10.49 4.93
N THR A 183 0.30 -10.76 3.98
CA THR A 183 -0.06 -11.50 2.77
C THR A 183 -0.35 -12.96 3.11
N MET A 184 0.46 -13.59 3.98
CA MET A 184 0.23 -14.97 4.44
C MET A 184 -1.03 -15.08 5.30
N PHE A 185 -1.34 -14.05 6.08
CA PHE A 185 -2.44 -14.08 7.04
C PHE A 185 -3.56 -13.11 6.69
N SER A 186 -3.64 -12.65 5.43
CA SER A 186 -4.67 -11.70 5.02
C SER A 186 -6.01 -12.24 5.45
N ASP A 187 -6.37 -13.46 5.04
CA ASP A 187 -7.69 -14.05 5.33
C ASP A 187 -8.02 -14.14 6.81
N VAL A 188 -7.03 -14.28 7.70
CA VAL A 188 -7.22 -14.29 9.17
C VAL A 188 -7.56 -12.90 9.69
N VAL A 189 -6.84 -11.89 9.21
CA VAL A 189 -7.09 -10.49 9.55
C VAL A 189 -8.41 -10.01 8.91
N MET A 190 -8.79 -10.58 7.76
CA MET A 190 -10.05 -10.33 7.07
C MET A 190 -11.22 -10.92 7.87
N SER A 191 -11.05 -12.17 8.29
CA SER A 191 -12.09 -12.96 8.95
C SER A 191 -12.24 -12.65 10.43
N THR A 192 -11.23 -12.10 11.11
CA THR A 192 -11.36 -11.57 12.47
C THR A 192 -12.35 -10.44 12.61
N TYR A 193 -12.39 -9.55 11.62
CA TYR A 193 -13.29 -8.41 11.63
C TYR A 193 -14.69 -8.77 11.10
N ALA A 194 -14.80 -9.81 10.28
CA ALA A 194 -16.05 -10.22 9.65
C ALA A 194 -16.76 -11.42 10.33
N PHE A 195 -16.04 -12.36 10.96
CA PHE A 195 -16.54 -13.70 11.30
C PHE A 195 -16.34 -14.15 12.76
N GLY A 196 -15.93 -13.26 13.68
CA GLY A 196 -16.10 -13.50 15.12
C GLY A 196 -14.82 -13.61 15.98
N PRO A 197 -14.99 -13.82 17.31
CA PRO A 197 -13.92 -13.69 18.31
C PRO A 197 -12.84 -14.77 18.23
N GLU A 198 -13.14 -15.94 17.67
CA GLU A 198 -12.22 -17.09 17.62
C GLU A 198 -10.97 -16.82 16.77
N LEU A 199 -11.07 -15.91 15.80
CA LEU A 199 -9.97 -15.57 14.89
C LEU A 199 -9.06 -14.48 15.46
N ARG A 200 -9.44 -13.81 16.57
CA ARG A 200 -8.70 -12.69 17.19
C ARG A 200 -7.30 -13.07 17.68
N PHE A 201 -7.01 -14.36 17.70
CA PHE A 201 -5.72 -14.93 18.06
C PHE A 201 -5.04 -15.46 16.79
N PRO A 202 -4.42 -14.59 15.97
CA PRO A 202 -3.81 -14.99 14.70
C PRO A 202 -2.80 -16.11 14.87
N LEU A 203 -2.02 -16.13 15.96
CA LEU A 203 -1.09 -17.22 16.25
C LEU A 203 -1.76 -18.58 16.46
N ALA A 204 -2.94 -18.63 17.10
CA ALA A 204 -3.71 -19.86 17.32
C ALA A 204 -4.29 -20.39 16.00
N TYR A 205 -4.73 -19.49 15.12
CA TYR A 205 -5.20 -19.87 13.78
C TYR A 205 -4.05 -20.36 12.90
N VAL A 206 -2.88 -19.70 12.95
CA VAL A 206 -1.68 -20.10 12.21
C VAL A 206 -1.15 -21.45 12.66
N THR A 207 -1.10 -21.69 13.97
CA THR A 207 -0.74 -23.01 14.51
C THR A 207 -1.76 -24.06 14.09
N ARG A 208 -3.06 -23.76 14.14
CA ARG A 208 -4.09 -24.68 13.62
C ARG A 208 -3.87 -25.00 12.14
N LEU A 209 -3.65 -24.01 11.27
CA LEU A 209 -3.39 -24.22 9.83
C LEU A 209 -2.12 -25.03 9.58
N LEU A 210 -1.02 -24.72 10.29
CA LEU A 210 0.22 -25.46 10.19
C LEU A 210 0.07 -26.91 10.66
N VAL A 211 -0.66 -27.13 11.75
CA VAL A 211 -0.92 -28.47 12.31
C VAL A 211 -1.87 -29.28 11.44
N SER A 212 -2.93 -28.67 10.90
CA SER A 212 -3.94 -29.37 10.10
C SER A 212 -3.58 -29.52 8.62
N GLY A 213 -2.81 -28.58 8.06
CA GLY A 213 -2.54 -28.47 6.62
C GLY A 213 -1.07 -28.65 6.21
N GLY A 214 -0.12 -28.53 7.15
CA GLY A 214 1.32 -28.43 6.87
C GLY A 214 1.74 -27.02 6.41
N PRO A 215 3.03 -26.80 6.08
CA PRO A 215 3.50 -25.52 5.56
C PRO A 215 2.86 -25.26 4.18
N ARG A 216 1.99 -24.25 4.10
CA ARG A 216 1.31 -23.82 2.88
C ARG A 216 1.32 -22.31 2.76
N VAL A 217 1.03 -21.80 1.57
CA VAL A 217 0.78 -20.38 1.35
C VAL A 217 -0.73 -20.17 1.54
N PRO A 218 -1.21 -19.64 2.67
CA PRO A 218 -2.64 -19.65 2.97
C PRO A 218 -3.45 -18.82 1.95
N LEU A 219 -2.82 -17.80 1.36
CA LEU A 219 -3.40 -17.03 0.25
C LEU A 219 -3.82 -17.92 -0.94
N LEU A 220 -3.06 -18.97 -1.24
CA LEU A 220 -3.34 -19.87 -2.37
C LEU A 220 -4.40 -20.92 -2.03
N ASP A 221 -4.56 -21.26 -0.75
CA ASP A 221 -5.63 -22.15 -0.28
C ASP A 221 -7.02 -21.52 -0.52
N VAL A 222 -7.16 -20.20 -0.39
CA VAL A 222 -8.42 -19.48 -0.69
C VAL A 222 -8.84 -19.60 -2.14
N TYR A 223 -7.87 -19.77 -3.05
CA TYR A 223 -8.14 -19.96 -4.47
C TYR A 223 -8.24 -21.45 -4.88
N GLY A 224 -8.25 -22.38 -3.91
CA GLY A 224 -8.33 -23.81 -4.18
C GLY A 224 -7.13 -24.36 -4.93
N VAL A 225 -5.97 -23.71 -4.85
CA VAL A 225 -4.76 -24.13 -5.56
C VAL A 225 -4.25 -25.44 -4.96
N SER A 226 -4.02 -26.44 -5.82
CA SER A 226 -3.56 -27.75 -5.37
C SER A 226 -2.20 -27.67 -4.69
N ARG A 227 -1.98 -28.55 -3.71
CA ARG A 227 -0.75 -28.59 -2.91
C ARG A 227 0.52 -28.68 -3.76
N GLY A 228 0.50 -29.49 -4.83
CA GLY A 228 1.65 -29.63 -5.73
C GLY A 228 2.04 -28.32 -6.43
N VAL A 229 1.07 -27.47 -6.77
CA VAL A 229 1.34 -26.15 -7.37
C VAL A 229 1.93 -25.20 -6.32
N GLN A 230 1.44 -25.23 -5.08
CA GLN A 230 1.99 -24.43 -4.00
C GLN A 230 3.44 -24.82 -3.67
N ASP A 231 3.72 -26.13 -3.57
CA ASP A 231 5.05 -26.66 -3.29
C ASP A 231 6.04 -26.31 -4.42
N ALA A 232 5.63 -26.46 -5.68
CA ALA A 232 6.43 -26.07 -6.84
C ALA A 232 6.73 -24.56 -6.85
N GLY A 233 5.74 -23.73 -6.51
CA GLY A 233 5.92 -22.28 -6.41
C GLY A 233 6.91 -21.88 -5.32
N LEU A 234 6.81 -22.49 -4.13
CA LEU A 234 7.75 -22.25 -3.02
C LEU A 234 9.19 -22.68 -3.36
N LEU A 235 9.35 -23.85 -4.01
CA LEU A 235 10.65 -24.33 -4.47
C LEU A 235 11.26 -23.40 -5.54
N ALA A 236 10.46 -22.95 -6.51
CA ALA A 236 10.91 -22.02 -7.54
C ALA A 236 11.35 -20.67 -6.95
N LEU A 237 10.55 -20.09 -6.03
CA LEU A 237 10.89 -18.86 -5.31
C LEU A 237 12.19 -18.99 -4.52
N SER A 238 12.37 -20.11 -3.81
CA SER A 238 13.58 -20.40 -3.05
C SER A 238 14.81 -20.53 -3.96
N GLY A 239 14.66 -21.25 -5.08
CA GLY A 239 15.72 -21.41 -6.09
C GLY A 239 16.15 -20.09 -6.73
N VAL A 240 15.18 -19.26 -7.13
CA VAL A 240 15.45 -17.92 -7.69
C VAL A 240 16.12 -17.02 -6.64
N SER A 241 15.65 -17.04 -5.40
CA SER A 241 16.22 -16.24 -4.31
C SER A 241 17.68 -16.63 -4.03
N LEU A 242 17.99 -17.93 -3.99
CA LEU A 242 19.35 -18.44 -3.86
C LEU A 242 20.23 -18.06 -5.04
N LEU A 243 19.72 -18.13 -6.27
CA LEU A 243 20.44 -17.72 -7.47
C LEU A 243 20.79 -16.23 -7.42
N LEU A 244 19.82 -15.37 -7.09
CA LEU A 244 20.04 -13.92 -6.97
C LEU A 244 21.06 -13.58 -5.88
N LEU A 245 21.02 -14.27 -4.74
CA LEU A 245 22.02 -14.12 -3.67
C LEU A 245 23.42 -14.51 -4.15
N ARG A 246 23.55 -15.62 -4.90
CA ARG A 246 24.83 -16.06 -5.47
C ARG A 246 25.37 -15.09 -6.51
N LEU A 247 24.52 -14.59 -7.41
CA LEU A 247 24.90 -13.60 -8.41
C LEU A 247 25.35 -12.29 -7.76
N SER A 248 24.64 -11.85 -6.72
CA SER A 248 25.00 -10.65 -5.94
C SER A 248 26.33 -10.80 -5.21
N ALA A 249 26.65 -12.01 -4.70
CA ALA A 249 27.93 -12.30 -4.07
C ALA A 249 29.11 -12.36 -5.06
N ARG A 250 28.84 -12.68 -6.33
CA ARG A 250 29.85 -12.78 -7.40
C ARG A 250 30.08 -11.47 -8.14
N ALA A 251 29.26 -10.45 -7.93
CA ALA A 251 29.46 -9.15 -8.55
C ALA A 251 30.88 -8.65 -8.19
N PRO A 252 31.76 -8.42 -9.17
CA PRO A 252 33.13 -8.02 -8.91
C PRO A 252 33.10 -6.77 -8.04
N ARG A 253 33.82 -6.80 -6.92
CA ARG A 253 34.06 -5.62 -6.11
C ARG A 253 34.81 -4.65 -7.01
N GLY A 254 34.08 -3.72 -7.62
CA GLY A 254 34.65 -2.73 -8.53
C GLY A 254 35.91 -2.16 -7.90
N ASP A 255 37.02 -2.34 -8.60
CA ASP A 255 38.36 -1.99 -8.15
C ASP A 255 38.35 -0.51 -7.76
N ARG A 256 38.42 -0.22 -6.46
CA ARG A 256 38.35 1.15 -5.93
C ARG A 256 39.68 1.91 -6.10
N SER A 257 40.45 1.57 -7.12
CA SER A 257 41.82 2.02 -7.31
C SER A 257 42.01 2.80 -8.60
N SER A 258 41.31 3.93 -8.82
CA SER A 258 41.71 4.83 -9.92
C SER A 258 41.25 6.28 -9.83
N THR A 259 40.99 6.84 -8.64
CA THR A 259 40.75 8.29 -8.50
C THR A 259 41.58 8.95 -7.41
N ASP A 260 42.78 8.40 -7.19
CA ASP A 260 43.87 9.12 -6.51
C ASP A 260 44.99 9.35 -7.53
N ARG A 261 44.76 10.31 -8.41
CA ARG A 261 45.76 10.95 -9.29
C ARG A 261 45.06 12.04 -10.09
N ARG A 262 45.03 13.24 -9.53
CA ARG A 262 45.24 14.46 -10.33
C ARG A 262 46.09 15.45 -9.52
N PRO A 263 46.92 16.21 -10.25
CA PRO A 263 48.16 16.86 -9.78
C PRO A 263 47.94 18.08 -8.90
#